data_AF-A0A7J9F763-F1
#
_entry.id   AF-A0A7J9F763-F1
#
_cell.length_a   1.000
_cell.length_b   1.000
_cell.length_c   1.000
_cell.angle_alpha   90.00
_cell.angle_beta   90.00
_cell.angle_gamma   90.00
#
_symmetry.space_group_name_H-M   'P 1'
#
loop_
_entity.id
_entity.type
_entity.pdbx_description
1 polymer ?
#
loop_
_entity_poly.entity_id
_entity_poly.type
_entity_poly.pdbx_seq_one_letter_code
_entity_poly.pdbx_strand_id
1 'polypeptide(L)'
;LLAPYISSGIFLEIFKLWIKGHKVIVLDIPLLFEAKMDEWTKPIVVVWVDPETQLRRLMERDNSTEEDARNRINAQMSLDLKKSQSDIVIDNTGSRQDLQERFSEVLSQVKRPLTWTEFWLSRDGALSALLGVIIGVLAGKKYFW
;
A
#
# COMPACT_ATOMS: atom_id res chain seq x y z
N LEU A 1 22.36 4.72 -4.37
CA LEU A 1 22.35 5.36 -5.71
C LEU A 1 21.12 4.98 -6.55
N LEU A 2 20.51 3.80 -6.40
CA LEU A 2 19.32 3.40 -7.18
C LEU A 2 17.96 3.85 -6.62
N ALA A 3 17.86 4.20 -5.32
CA ALA A 3 16.61 4.56 -4.65
C ALA A 3 15.73 5.60 -5.39
N PRO A 4 16.26 6.75 -5.89
CA PRO A 4 15.43 7.73 -6.59
C PRO A 4 14.89 7.23 -7.94
N TYR A 5 15.66 6.39 -8.65
CA TYR A 5 15.22 5.79 -9.91
C TYR A 5 14.12 4.74 -9.70
N ILE A 6 14.27 3.90 -8.67
CA ILE A 6 13.27 2.90 -8.31
C ILE A 6 11.96 3.59 -7.91
N SER A 7 12.04 4.60 -7.06
CA SER A 7 10.89 5.37 -6.60
C SER A 7 10.15 6.07 -7.75
N SER A 8 10.90 6.68 -8.68
CA SER A 8 10.32 7.31 -9.88
C SER A 8 9.64 6.29 -10.81
N GLY A 9 10.24 5.09 -10.97
CA GLY A 9 9.64 4.01 -11.75
C GLY A 9 8.35 3.47 -11.13
N ILE A 10 8.34 3.28 -9.80
CA ILE A 10 7.15 2.88 -9.06
C ILE A 10 6.03 3.91 -9.25
N PHE A 11 6.34 5.21 -9.11
CA PHE A 11 5.37 6.28 -9.31
C PHE A 11 4.75 6.25 -10.71
N LEU A 12 5.58 6.06 -11.76
CA LEU A 12 5.09 5.99 -13.13
C LEU A 12 4.15 4.80 -13.36
N GLU A 13 4.46 3.63 -12.81
CA GLU A 13 3.58 2.45 -12.91
C GLU A 13 2.29 2.64 -12.12
N ILE A 14 2.34 3.25 -10.92
CA ILE A 14 1.14 3.62 -10.16
C ILE A 14 0.25 4.54 -11.01
N PHE A 15 0.82 5.60 -11.58
CA PHE A 15 0.09 6.56 -12.39
C PHE A 15 -0.56 5.91 -13.62
N LYS A 16 0.17 5.03 -14.31
CA LYS A 16 -0.34 4.27 -15.45
C LYS A 16 -1.50 3.35 -15.06
N LEU A 17 -1.42 2.64 -13.94
CA LEU A 17 -2.51 1.79 -13.44
C LEU A 17 -3.73 2.63 -13.02
N TRP A 18 -3.49 3.80 -12.42
CA TRP A 18 -4.53 4.76 -12.07
C TRP A 18 -5.27 5.28 -13.31
N ILE A 19 -4.56 5.66 -14.39
CA ILE A 19 -5.17 6.05 -15.67
C ILE A 19 -6.04 4.91 -16.23
N LYS A 20 -5.55 3.67 -16.17
CA LYS A 20 -6.30 2.47 -16.60
C LYS A 20 -7.54 2.18 -15.76
N GLY A 21 -7.73 2.85 -14.62
CA GLY A 21 -8.91 2.71 -13.78
C GLY A 21 -8.84 1.60 -12.75
N HIS A 22 -7.64 1.14 -12.41
CA HIS A 22 -7.47 0.27 -11.25
C HIS A 22 -7.80 1.04 -9.98
N LYS A 23 -8.78 0.55 -9.22
CA LYS A 23 -9.24 1.18 -7.97
C LYS A 23 -8.33 0.88 -6.78
N VAL A 24 -7.65 -0.25 -6.83
CA VAL A 24 -6.73 -0.71 -5.77
C VAL A 24 -5.43 -1.13 -6.44
N ILE A 25 -4.31 -0.58 -5.95
CA ILE A 25 -2.95 -0.90 -6.37
C ILE A 25 -2.20 -1.32 -5.11
N VAL A 26 -1.60 -2.51 -5.12
CA VAL A 26 -0.85 -3.04 -3.98
C VAL A 26 0.64 -2.87 -4.24
N LEU A 27 1.33 -2.22 -3.31
CA LEU A 27 2.77 -2.01 -3.35
C LEU A 27 3.44 -2.94 -2.34
N ASP A 28 4.18 -3.92 -2.82
CA ASP A 28 5.01 -4.80 -1.98
C ASP A 28 6.41 -4.20 -1.84
N ILE A 29 6.66 -3.52 -0.72
CA ILE A 29 7.90 -2.77 -0.47
C ILE A 29 8.48 -3.19 0.89
N PRO A 30 9.50 -4.07 0.93
CA PRO A 30 10.10 -4.52 2.19
C PRO A 30 10.69 -3.40 3.05
N LEU A 31 11.22 -2.35 2.38
CA LEU A 31 11.88 -1.20 2.99
C LEU A 31 11.00 0.06 2.98
N LEU A 32 9.67 -0.10 3.07
CA LEU A 32 8.70 0.99 2.92
C LEU A 32 9.04 2.20 3.80
N PHE A 33 9.26 1.97 5.10
CA PHE A 33 9.55 3.00 6.09
C PHE A 33 10.98 3.53 5.97
N GLU A 34 11.94 2.63 5.73
CA GLU A 34 13.34 2.98 5.56
C GLU A 34 13.55 3.88 4.33
N ALA A 35 12.73 3.71 3.29
CA ALA A 35 12.71 4.51 2.08
C ALA A 35 11.79 5.75 2.16
N LYS A 36 11.08 5.97 3.29
CA LYS A 36 10.09 7.05 3.48
C LYS A 36 9.00 7.07 2.41
N MET A 37 8.59 5.88 1.95
CA MET A 37 7.53 5.71 0.94
C MET A 37 6.15 5.51 1.57
N ASP A 38 6.07 5.46 2.89
CA ASP A 38 4.86 5.37 3.69
C ASP A 38 3.92 6.58 3.51
N GLU A 39 4.46 7.75 3.14
CA GLU A 39 3.66 8.94 2.81
C GLU A 39 2.88 8.80 1.50
N TRP A 40 3.27 7.88 0.61
CA TRP A 40 2.71 7.77 -0.74
C TRP A 40 1.55 6.79 -0.84
N THR A 41 1.36 5.95 0.18
CA THR A 41 0.43 4.83 0.13
C THR A 41 -0.36 4.69 1.41
N LYS A 42 -1.67 4.55 1.27
CA LYS A 42 -2.60 4.29 2.37
C LYS A 42 -3.70 3.33 1.92
N PRO A 43 -4.19 2.44 2.81
CA PRO A 43 -3.62 2.10 4.12
C PRO A 43 -2.32 1.28 4.00
N ILE A 44 -1.44 1.38 5.00
CA ILE A 44 -0.24 0.57 5.16
C ILE A 44 -0.62 -0.72 5.87
N VAL A 45 -0.34 -1.85 5.24
CA VAL A 45 -0.61 -3.19 5.77
C VAL A 45 0.71 -3.87 6.11
N VAL A 46 0.88 -4.32 7.35
CA VAL A 46 2.04 -5.09 7.79
C VAL A 46 1.62 -6.52 8.09
N VAL A 47 2.31 -7.49 7.49
CA VAL A 47 2.22 -8.89 7.87
C VAL A 47 3.24 -9.15 8.97
N TRP A 48 2.76 -9.41 10.18
CA TRP A 48 3.58 -9.54 11.37
C TRP A 48 3.65 -10.99 11.85
N VAL A 49 4.79 -11.35 12.42
CA VAL A 49 5.04 -12.61 13.13
C VAL A 49 5.94 -12.32 14.34
N ASP A 50 5.91 -13.19 15.35
CA ASP A 50 6.85 -13.09 16.46
C ASP A 50 8.30 -13.34 15.98
N PRO A 51 9.32 -12.80 16.69
CA PRO A 51 10.72 -12.89 16.26
C PRO A 51 11.24 -14.32 16.11
N GLU A 52 10.77 -15.26 16.93
CA GLU A 52 11.20 -16.66 16.91
C GLU A 52 10.68 -17.36 15.65
N THR A 53 9.39 -17.16 15.34
CA THR A 53 8.77 -17.62 14.09
C THR A 53 9.41 -16.97 12.87
N GLN A 54 9.74 -15.68 12.92
CA GLN A 54 10.42 -14.98 11.83
C GLN A 54 11.77 -15.63 11.52
N LEU A 55 12.60 -15.83 12.55
CA LEU A 55 13.92 -16.41 12.44
C LEU A 55 13.85 -17.84 11.88
N ARG A 56 13.00 -18.67 12.48
CA ARG A 56 12.81 -20.07 12.06
C ARG A 56 12.37 -20.16 10.60
N ARG A 57 11.34 -19.41 10.20
CA ARG A 57 10.84 -19.43 8.81
C ARG A 57 11.87 -18.89 7.81
N LEU A 58 12.67 -17.89 8.20
CA LEU A 58 13.74 -17.36 7.36
C LEU A 58 14.83 -18.42 7.12
N MET A 59 15.28 -19.09 8.18
CA MET A 59 16.26 -20.17 8.09
C MET A 59 15.76 -21.34 7.23
N GLU A 60 14.52 -21.78 7.46
CA GLU A 60 13.88 -22.86 6.69
C GLU A 60 13.75 -22.51 5.20
N ARG A 61 13.39 -21.26 4.87
CA ARG A 61 13.16 -20.83 3.48
C ARG A 61 14.46 -20.63 2.71
N ASP A 62 15.45 -19.99 3.34
CA ASP A 62 16.68 -19.55 2.65
C ASP A 62 17.85 -20.51 2.89
N ASN A 63 17.65 -21.58 3.67
CA ASN A 63 18.67 -22.55 4.09
C ASN A 63 19.91 -21.87 4.69
N SER A 64 19.68 -20.84 5.53
CA SER A 64 20.71 -19.99 6.12
C SER A 64 21.05 -20.41 7.55
N THR A 65 22.25 -20.07 8.02
CA THR A 65 22.60 -20.21 9.44
C THR A 65 21.76 -19.26 10.30
N GLU A 66 21.68 -19.55 11.61
CA GLU A 66 20.99 -18.66 12.54
C GLU A 66 21.63 -17.27 12.58
N GLU A 67 22.96 -17.21 12.55
CA GLU A 67 23.72 -15.96 12.56
C GLU A 67 23.41 -15.10 11.33
N ASP A 68 23.44 -15.69 10.13
CA ASP A 68 23.11 -15.00 8.88
C ASP A 68 21.66 -14.48 8.88
N ALA A 69 20.72 -15.31 9.36
CA ALA A 69 19.32 -14.95 9.45
C ALA A 69 19.10 -13.79 10.43
N ARG A 70 19.74 -13.80 11.61
CA ARG A 70 19.70 -12.70 12.58
C ARG A 70 20.30 -11.43 12.01
N ASN A 71 21.46 -11.52 11.37
CA ASN A 71 22.11 -10.37 10.73
C ASN A 71 21.20 -9.73 9.69
N ARG A 72 20.50 -10.54 8.89
CA ARG A 72 19.54 -10.05 7.89
C ARG A 72 18.30 -9.40 8.49
N ILE A 73 17.74 -9.98 9.57
CA ILE A 73 16.62 -9.39 10.29
C ILE A 73 17.03 -8.04 10.89
N ASN A 74 18.20 -7.98 11.54
CA ASN A 74 18.73 -6.79 12.20
C ASN A 74 19.17 -5.68 11.21
N ALA A 75 19.42 -6.01 9.95
CA ALA A 75 19.73 -5.04 8.91
C ALA A 75 18.52 -4.18 8.49
N GLN A 76 17.31 -4.55 8.92
CA GLN A 76 16.06 -3.84 8.61
C GLN A 76 15.41 -3.29 9.88
N MET A 77 14.46 -2.38 9.72
CA MET A 77 13.62 -1.96 10.83
C MET A 77 12.84 -3.17 11.38
N SER A 78 12.76 -3.29 12.71
CA SER A 78 12.09 -4.42 13.36
C SER A 78 10.61 -4.51 12.98
N LEU A 79 10.08 -5.73 12.92
CA LEU A 79 8.66 -5.96 12.61
C LEU A 79 7.73 -5.27 13.62
N ASP A 80 8.12 -5.16 14.89
CA ASP A 80 7.34 -4.48 15.91
C ASP A 80 7.24 -2.96 15.68
N LEU A 81 8.32 -2.33 15.20
CA LEU A 81 8.30 -0.93 14.81
C LEU A 81 7.48 -0.71 13.53
N LYS A 82 7.53 -1.64 12.58
CA LYS A 82 6.67 -1.58 11.38
C LYS A 82 5.20 -1.73 11.77
N LYS A 83 4.90 -2.66 12.69
CA LYS A 83 3.57 -2.89 13.26
C LYS A 83 3.00 -1.63 13.91
N SER A 84 3.78 -0.92 14.74
CA SER A 84 3.31 0.29 15.43
C SER A 84 3.05 1.48 14.51
N GLN A 85 3.62 1.50 13.30
CA GLN A 85 3.46 2.55 12.30
C GLN A 85 2.49 2.18 11.17
N SER A 86 1.91 0.97 11.21
CA SER A 86 0.99 0.49 10.17
C SER A 86 -0.46 0.82 10.48
N ASP A 87 -1.27 1.00 9.43
CA ASP A 87 -2.71 1.24 9.58
C ASP A 87 -3.46 -0.09 9.84
N ILE A 88 -2.95 -1.21 9.31
CA ILE A 88 -3.54 -2.54 9.43
C ILE A 88 -2.43 -3.57 9.69
N VAL A 89 -2.65 -4.46 10.67
CA VAL A 89 -1.74 -5.54 11.01
C VAL A 89 -2.40 -6.89 10.72
N ILE A 90 -1.74 -7.73 9.93
CA ILE A 90 -2.12 -9.13 9.71
C ILE A 90 -1.18 -10.00 10.54
N ASP A 91 -1.72 -10.64 11.57
CA ASP A 91 -0.98 -11.63 12.35
C ASP A 91 -0.85 -12.95 11.57
N ASN A 92 0.39 -13.39 11.32
CA ASN A 92 0.73 -14.59 10.58
C ASN A 92 1.46 -15.63 11.46
N THR A 93 1.29 -15.56 12.78
CA THR A 93 1.80 -16.57 13.73
C THR A 93 1.00 -17.88 13.66
N GLY A 94 -0.28 -17.80 13.33
CA GLY A 94 -1.19 -18.94 13.21
C GLY A 94 -0.98 -19.81 11.96
N SER A 95 -2.00 -20.58 11.65
CA SER A 95 -2.06 -21.43 10.47
C SER A 95 -2.27 -20.64 9.18
N ARG A 96 -2.06 -21.30 8.04
CA ARG A 96 -2.36 -20.71 6.72
C ARG A 96 -3.84 -20.37 6.56
N GLN A 97 -4.73 -21.12 7.24
CA GLN A 97 -6.16 -20.83 7.22
C GLN A 97 -6.46 -19.54 7.99
N ASP A 98 -5.89 -19.38 9.19
CA ASP A 98 -6.04 -18.15 9.99
C ASP A 98 -5.57 -16.93 9.18
N LEU A 99 -4.44 -17.05 8.47
CA LEU A 99 -3.95 -15.99 7.59
C LEU A 99 -4.94 -15.67 6.45
N GLN A 100 -5.55 -16.69 5.84
CA GLN A 100 -6.51 -16.50 4.75
C GLN A 100 -7.77 -15.78 5.25
N GLU A 101 -8.27 -16.13 6.43
CA GLU A 101 -9.41 -15.48 7.05
C GLU A 101 -9.11 -14.01 7.35
N ARG A 102 -7.98 -13.72 8.00
CA ARG A 102 -7.52 -12.34 8.27
C ARG A 102 -7.29 -11.53 7.00
N PHE A 103 -6.70 -12.15 5.98
CA PHE A 103 -6.51 -11.49 4.69
C PHE A 103 -7.85 -11.16 4.02
N SER A 104 -8.85 -12.04 4.12
CA SER A 104 -10.19 -11.78 3.60
C SER A 104 -10.85 -10.58 4.29
N GLU A 105 -10.73 -10.49 5.62
CA GLU A 105 -11.19 -9.33 6.40
C GLU A 105 -10.52 -8.03 5.92
N VAL A 106 -9.19 -8.02 5.80
CA VAL A 106 -8.44 -6.84 5.31
C VAL A 106 -8.83 -6.49 3.87
N LEU A 107 -8.99 -7.48 3.00
CA LEU A 107 -9.38 -7.26 1.62
C LEU A 107 -10.77 -6.61 1.52
N SER A 108 -11.70 -7.00 2.38
CA SER A 108 -13.03 -6.37 2.48
C SER A 108 -12.95 -4.91 2.92
N GLN A 109 -12.06 -4.60 3.87
CA GLN A 109 -11.85 -3.24 4.38
C GLN A 109 -11.23 -2.34 3.30
N VAL A 110 -10.25 -2.84 2.55
CA VAL A 110 -9.59 -2.10 1.46
C VAL A 110 -10.52 -1.90 0.26
N LYS A 111 -11.44 -2.84 0.00
CA LYS A 111 -12.40 -2.75 -1.10
C LYS A 111 -13.67 -1.96 -0.78
N ARG A 112 -13.77 -1.37 0.41
CA ARG A 112 -14.94 -0.57 0.80
C ARG A 112 -15.18 0.55 -0.21
N PRO A 113 -16.44 0.99 -0.41
CA PRO A 113 -16.71 2.17 -1.20
C PRO A 113 -15.97 3.39 -0.62
N LEU A 114 -15.50 4.25 -1.52
CA LEU A 114 -14.85 5.50 -1.15
C LEU A 114 -15.82 6.36 -0.35
N THR A 115 -15.32 7.01 0.69
CA THR A 115 -16.06 8.09 1.35
C THR A 115 -16.18 9.28 0.40
N TRP A 116 -17.04 10.25 0.71
CA TRP A 116 -17.18 11.46 -0.11
C TRP A 116 -15.86 12.25 -0.24
N THR A 117 -15.02 12.30 0.80
CA THR A 117 -13.72 12.97 0.74
C THR A 117 -12.74 12.22 -0.17
N GLU A 118 -12.69 10.90 -0.04
CA GLU A 118 -11.86 10.03 -0.88
C GLU A 118 -12.33 10.04 -2.33
N PHE A 119 -13.64 10.15 -2.57
CA PHE A 119 -14.20 10.26 -3.91
C PHE A 119 -13.69 11.50 -4.64
N TRP A 120 -13.69 12.67 -3.99
CA TRP A 120 -13.18 13.90 -4.62
C TRP A 120 -11.67 13.87 -4.88
N LEU A 121 -10.92 13.14 -4.05
CA LEU A 121 -9.49 12.87 -4.28
C LEU A 121 -9.24 11.77 -5.33
N SER A 122 -10.26 10.99 -5.68
CA SER A 122 -10.17 9.94 -6.68
C SER A 122 -10.18 10.49 -8.10
N ARG A 123 -9.79 9.64 -9.06
CA ARG A 123 -9.91 9.92 -10.50
C ARG A 123 -11.32 10.33 -10.89
N ASP A 124 -12.32 9.60 -10.40
CA ASP A 124 -13.70 9.80 -10.80
C ASP A 124 -14.22 11.14 -10.25
N GLY A 125 -13.76 11.55 -9.07
CA GLY A 125 -14.02 12.89 -8.52
C GLY A 125 -13.35 14.00 -9.34
N ALA A 126 -12.08 13.83 -9.71
CA ALA A 126 -11.36 14.79 -10.56
C ALA A 126 -12.03 14.97 -11.95
N LEU A 127 -12.47 13.87 -12.57
CA LEU A 127 -13.22 13.90 -13.83
C LEU A 127 -14.58 14.59 -13.65
N SER A 128 -15.28 14.33 -12.55
CA SER A 128 -16.55 14.97 -12.23
C SER A 128 -16.40 16.47 -12.05
N ALA A 129 -15.33 16.93 -11.38
CA ALA A 129 -15.01 18.35 -11.22
C ALA A 129 -14.76 19.03 -12.58
N LEU A 130 -13.94 18.40 -13.44
CA LEU A 130 -13.64 18.92 -14.79
C LEU A 130 -14.92 19.04 -15.64
N LEU A 131 -15.77 18.01 -15.63
CA LEU A 131 -17.04 18.03 -16.35
C LEU A 131 -17.95 19.14 -15.85
N GLY A 132 -18.03 19.34 -14.53
CA GLY A 132 -18.78 20.43 -13.92
C GLY A 132 -18.31 21.81 -14.39
N VAL A 133 -16.99 22.04 -14.46
CA VAL A 133 -16.41 23.28 -14.99
C VAL A 133 -16.78 23.48 -16.47
N ILE A 134 -16.66 22.45 -17.30
CA ILE A 134 -16.99 22.52 -18.74
C ILE A 134 -18.47 22.89 -18.93
N ILE A 135 -19.38 22.21 -18.23
CA ILE A 135 -20.82 22.49 -18.30
C ILE A 135 -21.10 23.93 -17.85
N GLY A 136 -20.49 24.39 -16.76
CA GLY A 136 -20.64 25.76 -16.27
C GLY A 136 -20.21 26.81 -17.29
N VAL A 137 -19.07 26.60 -17.97
CA VAL A 137 -18.59 27.49 -19.04
C VAL A 137 -19.53 27.50 -20.24
N LEU A 138 -20.04 26.34 -20.66
CA LEU A 138 -20.98 26.23 -21.78
C LEU A 138 -22.33 26.87 -21.48
N ALA A 139 -22.87 26.65 -20.28
CA ALA A 139 -24.09 27.29 -19.82
C ALA A 139 -23.92 28.81 -19.73
N GLY A 140 -22.82 29.30 -19.16
CA GLY A 140 -22.50 30.73 -19.09
C GLY A 140 -22.44 31.37 -20.48
N LYS A 141 -21.81 30.72 -21.46
CA LYS A 141 -21.81 31.19 -22.86
C LYS A 141 -23.20 31.25 -23.48
N LYS A 142 -24.11 30.32 -23.14
CA LYS A 142 -25.48 30.29 -23.66
C LYS A 142 -26.40 31.36 -23.05
N TYR A 143 -26.10 31.83 -21.84
CA TYR A 143 -26.92 32.85 -21.15
C TYR A 143 -26.40 34.28 -21.34
N PHE A 144 -25.13 34.46 -21.70
CA PHE A 144 -24.50 35.78 -21.91
C PHE A 144 -24.26 36.15 -23.39
N TRP A 145 -24.68 35.31 -24.34
CA TRP A 145 -24.75 35.57 -25.79
C TRP A 145 -26.13 35.15 -26.31
#